data_AF-A0A4Q4MK93-F1
#
_entry.id   AF-A0A4Q4MK93-F1
#
_cell.length_a   1.000
_cell.length_b   1.000
_cell.length_c   1.000
_cell.angle_alpha   90.00
_cell.angle_beta   90.00
_cell.angle_gamma   90.00
#
_symmetry.space_group_name_H-M   'P 1'
#
loop_
_entity.id
_entity.type
_entity.pdbx_description
1 polymer ?
#
loop_
_entity_poly.entity_id
_entity_poly.type
_entity_poly.pdbx_seq_one_letter_code
_entity_poly.pdbx_strand_id
1 'polypeptide(L)'
;MSTSFSNQVLAASDLQTEVATALLDFYNFLARLPWLEPSDILEPPARGWPNISSDNFAPLHKNDTVIELLKHLPYLRMDGPFERNTLAWSTYPCDYRRDYFQKVEPGINCWEIPDTSERDYDFPEWVVALTYGKVHGQYIMLDTTDGIFNQPLAEACSLAV
;
A
#
# COMPACT_ATOMS: atom_id res chain seq x y z
N MET A 1 -16.18 5.50 -36.58
CA MET A 1 -15.26 6.45 -35.92
C MET A 1 -14.67 5.70 -34.74
N SER A 2 -13.41 5.27 -34.86
CA SER A 2 -12.72 4.47 -33.83
C SER A 2 -12.09 5.44 -32.84
N THR A 3 -12.56 5.43 -31.59
CA THR A 3 -11.94 6.16 -30.49
C THR A 3 -10.72 5.38 -30.04
N SER A 4 -9.54 5.84 -30.45
CA SER A 4 -8.26 5.39 -29.90
C SER A 4 -8.18 5.82 -28.44
N PHE A 5 -8.23 4.87 -27.51
CA PHE A 5 -7.81 5.10 -26.14
C PHE A 5 -6.28 5.22 -26.15
N SER A 6 -5.79 6.45 -26.09
CA SER A 6 -4.37 6.72 -25.90
C SER A 6 -3.99 6.32 -24.47
N ASN A 7 -3.29 5.19 -24.32
CA ASN A 7 -2.53 4.88 -23.11
C ASN A 7 -1.43 5.94 -22.97
N GLN A 8 -1.71 7.01 -22.22
CA GLN A 8 -0.68 7.94 -21.78
C GLN A 8 -0.11 7.37 -20.48
N VAL A 9 1.18 7.02 -20.53
CA VAL A 9 1.97 6.76 -19.33
C VAL A 9 1.98 8.06 -18.53
N LEU A 10 1.31 8.07 -17.37
CA LEU A 10 1.27 9.22 -16.48
C LEU A 10 2.70 9.57 -16.05
N ALA A 11 3.06 10.85 -16.01
CA ALA A 11 4.31 11.23 -15.37
C ALA A 11 4.28 10.79 -13.90
N ALA A 12 5.43 10.47 -13.31
CA ALA A 12 5.49 9.96 -11.93
C ALA A 12 4.82 10.89 -10.91
N SER A 13 4.86 12.22 -11.15
CA SER A 13 4.17 13.23 -10.34
C SER A 13 2.65 13.17 -10.46
N ASP A 14 2.15 12.81 -11.63
CA ASP A 14 0.73 12.72 -11.93
C ASP A 14 0.16 11.47 -11.27
N LEU A 15 0.85 10.33 -11.39
CA LEU A 15 0.48 9.08 -10.71
C LEU A 15 0.42 9.26 -9.19
N GLN A 16 1.42 9.90 -8.58
CA GLN A 16 1.43 10.15 -7.14
C GLN A 16 0.23 10.97 -6.69
N THR A 17 -0.07 12.06 -7.40
CA THR A 17 -1.20 12.94 -7.09
C THR A 17 -2.52 12.21 -7.25
N GLU A 18 -2.68 11.43 -8.32
CA GLU A 18 -3.89 10.64 -8.58
C GLU A 18 -4.12 9.57 -7.51
N VAL A 19 -3.10 8.79 -7.16
CA VAL A 19 -3.21 7.74 -6.14
C VAL A 19 -3.49 8.36 -4.76
N ALA A 20 -2.79 9.43 -4.40
CA ALA A 20 -3.01 10.12 -3.13
C ALA A 20 -4.44 10.68 -3.04
N THR A 21 -4.94 11.29 -4.12
CA THR A 21 -6.31 11.81 -4.18
C THR A 21 -7.33 10.69 -4.10
N ALA A 22 -7.15 9.61 -4.85
CA ALA A 22 -8.07 8.47 -4.84
C ALA A 22 -8.13 7.78 -3.47
N LEU A 23 -6.99 7.60 -2.80
CA LEU A 23 -6.94 7.06 -1.44
C LEU A 23 -7.61 8.00 -0.43
N LEU A 24 -7.34 9.30 -0.51
CA LEU A 24 -7.95 10.28 0.38
C LEU A 24 -9.48 10.31 0.23
N ASP A 25 -9.98 10.32 -1.01
CA ASP A 25 -11.41 10.26 -1.29
C ASP A 25 -12.04 8.96 -0.77
N PHE A 26 -11.36 7.83 -0.95
CA PHE A 26 -11.80 6.54 -0.41
C PHE A 26 -11.84 6.54 1.11
N TYR A 27 -10.82 7.04 1.80
CA TYR A 27 -10.80 7.14 3.26
C TYR A 27 -11.87 8.11 3.78
N ASN A 28 -12.06 9.24 3.13
CA ASN A 28 -13.14 10.19 3.45
C ASN A 28 -14.53 9.57 3.24
N PHE A 29 -14.69 8.70 2.24
CA PHE A 29 -15.91 7.91 2.09
C PHE A 29 -16.09 6.93 3.26
N LEU A 30 -15.03 6.20 3.65
CA LEU A 30 -15.09 5.28 4.79
C LEU A 30 -15.37 6.00 6.12
N ALA A 31 -14.89 7.23 6.31
CA ALA A 31 -15.18 8.04 7.50
C ALA A 31 -16.64 8.47 7.63
N ARG A 32 -17.47 8.22 6.61
CA ARG A 32 -18.93 8.36 6.71
C ARG A 32 -19.60 7.15 7.36
N LEU A 33 -18.84 6.07 7.56
CA LEU A 33 -19.29 4.82 8.16
C LEU A 33 -18.94 4.82 9.65
N PRO A 34 -19.75 4.17 10.52
CA PRO A 34 -19.67 4.35 11.97
C PRO A 34 -18.44 3.73 12.65
N TRP A 35 -17.54 3.08 11.91
CA TRP A 35 -16.38 2.38 12.47
C TRP A 35 -15.03 3.06 12.18
N LEU A 36 -15.01 4.12 11.38
CA LEU A 36 -13.81 4.87 11.05
C LEU A 36 -14.02 6.34 11.38
N GLU A 37 -13.20 6.87 12.28
CA GLU A 37 -13.28 8.28 12.67
C GLU A 37 -12.51 9.15 11.66
N PRO A 38 -13.02 10.33 11.27
CA PRO A 38 -12.28 11.25 10.40
C PRO A 38 -10.89 11.60 10.95
N SER A 39 -10.74 11.61 12.27
CA SER A 39 -9.45 11.88 12.93
C SER A 39 -8.39 10.79 12.73
N ASP A 40 -8.77 9.61 12.24
CA ASP A 40 -7.86 8.51 11.89
C ASP A 40 -7.28 8.64 10.48
N ILE A 41 -7.78 9.57 9.66
CA ILE A 41 -7.20 9.89 8.35
C ILE A 41 -6.04 10.86 8.57
N LEU A 42 -4.86 10.49 8.09
CA LEU A 42 -3.63 11.23 8.30
C LEU A 42 -3.08 11.66 6.95
N GLU A 43 -3.11 12.97 6.71
CA GLU A 43 -2.63 13.59 5.48
C GLU A 43 -1.12 13.89 5.53
N PRO A 44 -0.39 13.71 4.42
CA PRO A 44 1.03 13.98 4.36
C PRO A 44 1.33 15.48 4.52
N PRO A 45 2.44 15.84 5.17
CA PRO A 45 2.97 17.20 5.11
C PRO A 45 3.32 17.61 3.67
N ALA A 46 3.48 18.90 3.41
CA ALA A 46 3.81 19.42 2.06
C ALA A 46 5.13 18.89 1.47
N ARG A 47 6.06 18.40 2.32
CA ARG A 47 7.32 17.75 1.91
C ARG A 47 7.28 16.22 2.07
N GLY A 48 6.09 15.68 2.31
CA GLY A 48 5.85 14.29 2.65
C GLY A 48 6.27 13.93 4.08
N TRP A 49 6.09 12.65 4.42
CA TRP A 49 6.38 12.10 5.74
C TRP A 49 7.90 12.10 6.01
N PRO A 50 8.37 12.71 7.11
CA PRO A 50 9.80 12.84 7.38
C PRO A 50 10.49 11.51 7.75
N ASN A 51 9.70 10.53 8.17
CA ASN A 51 10.15 9.18 8.53
C ASN A 51 10.01 8.19 7.36
N ILE A 52 9.87 8.64 6.12
CA ILE A 52 9.90 7.77 4.93
C ILE A 52 11.02 8.27 4.01
N SER A 53 12.06 7.46 3.83
CA SER A 53 13.23 7.76 3.01
C SER A 53 13.82 6.51 2.37
N SER A 54 14.67 6.65 1.36
CA SER A 54 15.32 5.49 0.74
C SER A 54 16.23 4.76 1.74
N ASP A 55 16.81 5.48 2.71
CA ASP A 55 17.72 4.92 3.70
C ASP A 55 17.02 3.97 4.69
N ASN A 56 15.87 4.39 5.25
CA ASN A 56 15.15 3.56 6.22
C ASN A 56 14.33 2.45 5.54
N PHE A 57 13.93 2.64 4.29
CA PHE A 57 13.14 1.66 3.53
C PHE A 57 14.01 0.77 2.64
N ALA A 58 15.34 0.87 2.71
CA ALA A 58 16.26 0.01 1.97
C ALA A 58 15.93 -1.50 2.08
N PRO A 59 15.51 -2.05 3.24
CA PRO A 59 15.13 -3.46 3.34
C PRO A 59 13.86 -3.87 2.57
N LEU A 60 13.05 -2.91 2.10
CA LEU A 60 11.89 -3.20 1.24
C LEU A 60 12.28 -3.48 -0.21
N HIS A 61 13.52 -3.19 -0.60
CA HIS A 61 14.01 -3.34 -1.97
C HIS A 61 13.10 -2.66 -3.02
N LYS A 62 12.63 -1.46 -2.71
CA LYS A 62 11.80 -0.62 -3.60
C LYS A 62 12.63 0.49 -4.23
N ASN A 63 12.23 0.92 -5.42
CA ASN A 63 12.90 2.02 -6.11
C ASN A 63 12.46 3.38 -5.56
N ASP A 64 13.24 4.42 -5.89
CA ASP A 64 13.00 5.78 -5.41
C ASP A 64 11.61 6.31 -5.78
N THR A 65 11.04 5.88 -6.92
CA THR A 65 9.68 6.25 -7.33
C THR A 65 8.63 5.77 -6.33
N VAL A 66 8.72 4.50 -5.91
CA VAL A 66 7.82 3.94 -4.88
C VAL A 66 8.05 4.63 -3.54
N ILE A 67 9.29 4.87 -3.15
CA ILE A 67 9.59 5.54 -1.87
C ILE A 67 9.02 6.96 -1.85
N GLU A 68 9.23 7.74 -2.91
CA GLU A 68 8.65 9.09 -3.02
C GLU A 68 7.12 9.06 -3.10
N LEU A 69 6.51 8.05 -3.73
CA LEU A 69 5.07 7.83 -3.68
C LEU A 69 4.59 7.65 -2.24
N LEU A 70 5.12 6.64 -1.52
CA LEU A 70 4.73 6.33 -0.13
C LEU A 70 4.87 7.54 0.79
N LYS A 71 5.94 8.31 0.61
CA LYS A 71 6.19 9.53 1.37
C LYS A 71 5.08 10.58 1.25
N HIS A 72 4.29 10.55 0.19
CA HIS A 72 3.22 11.51 -0.07
C HIS A 72 1.81 10.88 -0.09
N LEU A 73 1.65 9.64 0.38
CA LEU A 73 0.31 9.05 0.52
C LEU A 73 -0.36 9.50 1.83
N PRO A 74 -1.70 9.66 1.82
CA PRO A 74 -2.46 9.66 3.05
C PRO A 74 -2.48 8.25 3.66
N TYR A 75 -2.58 8.16 4.99
CA TYR A 75 -2.63 6.90 5.70
C TYR A 75 -3.80 6.86 6.68
N LEU A 76 -4.34 5.66 6.91
CA LEU A 76 -5.19 5.41 8.07
C LEU A 76 -4.31 5.06 9.26
N ARG A 77 -4.59 5.67 10.41
CA ARG A 77 -3.82 5.46 11.63
C ARG A 77 -3.85 4.00 12.08
N MET A 78 -2.68 3.38 12.22
CA MET A 78 -2.55 1.97 12.64
C MET A 78 -1.62 1.78 13.86
N ASP A 79 -1.24 2.85 14.55
CA ASP A 79 -0.38 2.88 15.74
C ASP A 79 -1.14 2.75 17.09
N GLY A 80 -2.46 2.54 17.06
CA GLY A 80 -3.29 2.36 18.25
C GLY A 80 -3.17 0.97 18.91
N PRO A 81 -3.66 0.81 20.16
CA PRO A 81 -3.58 -0.44 20.93
C PRO A 81 -4.36 -1.61 20.31
N PHE A 82 -5.21 -1.32 19.32
CA PHE A 82 -5.82 -2.29 18.45
C PHE A 82 -5.59 -1.77 17.03
N GLU A 83 -5.25 -2.65 16.08
CA GLU A 83 -5.32 -2.36 14.64
C GLU A 83 -6.79 -2.08 14.29
N ARG A 84 -7.27 -0.88 14.64
CA ARG A 84 -8.70 -0.56 14.65
C ARG A 84 -9.27 -0.43 13.25
N ASN A 85 -8.46 0.09 12.34
CA ASN A 85 -8.92 0.42 11.01
C ASN A 85 -8.83 -0.81 10.12
N THR A 86 -10.00 -1.37 9.81
CA THR A 86 -10.19 -2.42 8.80
C THR A 86 -10.95 -1.84 7.62
N LEU A 87 -10.48 -2.09 6.40
CA LEU A 87 -11.17 -1.68 5.18
C LEU A 87 -12.29 -2.67 4.83
N ALA A 88 -12.04 -3.95 5.11
CA ALA A 88 -12.98 -5.06 4.94
C ALA A 88 -12.62 -6.18 5.95
N TRP A 89 -13.42 -7.25 5.97
CA TRP A 89 -13.16 -8.39 6.84
C TRP A 89 -11.73 -8.93 6.64
N SER A 90 -10.92 -8.89 7.70
CA SER A 90 -9.51 -9.31 7.71
C SER A 90 -8.56 -8.55 6.77
N THR A 91 -9.00 -7.43 6.16
CA THR A 91 -8.20 -6.57 5.28
C THR A 91 -7.90 -5.24 5.95
N TYR A 92 -6.62 -4.96 6.12
CA TYR A 92 -6.10 -3.80 6.85
C TYR A 92 -5.34 -2.86 5.91
N PRO A 93 -5.39 -1.54 6.10
CA PRO A 93 -4.57 -0.60 5.35
C PRO A 93 -3.11 -0.71 5.78
N CYS A 94 -2.17 -0.62 4.84
CA CYS A 94 -0.75 -0.48 5.19
C CYS A 94 -0.47 0.95 5.68
N ASP A 95 0.21 1.10 6.82
CA ASP A 95 0.64 2.39 7.36
C ASP A 95 2.17 2.41 7.45
N TYR A 96 2.80 2.86 6.35
CA TYR A 96 4.26 2.86 6.20
C TYR A 96 4.99 3.79 7.18
N ARG A 97 4.26 4.62 7.93
CA ARG A 97 4.85 5.51 8.94
C ARG A 97 5.18 4.77 10.23
N ARG A 98 4.70 3.54 10.41
CA ARG A 98 4.87 2.79 11.66
C ARG A 98 6.33 2.43 11.93
N ASP A 99 6.65 2.36 13.21
CA ASP A 99 8.03 2.20 13.70
C ASP A 99 8.75 0.94 13.22
N TYR A 100 8.05 -0.15 12.86
CA TYR A 100 8.74 -1.34 12.36
C TYR A 100 9.31 -1.17 10.95
N PHE A 101 8.80 -0.24 10.14
CA PHE A 101 9.47 0.15 8.89
C PHE A 101 10.73 0.99 9.15
N GLN A 102 10.90 1.50 10.37
CA GLN A 102 12.06 2.27 10.80
C GLN A 102 13.13 1.40 11.47
N LYS A 103 12.77 0.16 11.86
CA LYS A 103 13.66 -0.79 12.52
C LYS A 103 14.40 -1.59 11.46
N VAL A 104 15.58 -1.09 11.09
CA VAL A 104 16.44 -1.71 10.07
C VAL A 104 17.34 -2.76 10.73
N GLU A 105 16.96 -4.05 10.68
CA GLU A 105 17.87 -5.21 10.88
C GLU A 105 17.26 -6.47 10.25
N PRO A 106 18.09 -7.40 9.73
CA PRO A 106 18.36 -7.64 8.30
C PRO A 106 17.13 -7.86 7.37
N GLY A 107 15.91 -7.71 7.86
CA GLY A 107 14.66 -7.71 7.09
C GLY A 107 13.49 -7.14 7.92
N ILE A 108 12.50 -6.56 7.25
CA ILE A 108 11.31 -6.03 7.93
C ILE A 108 10.35 -7.21 8.17
N ASN A 109 10.27 -7.68 9.41
CA ASN A 109 9.30 -8.71 9.81
C ASN A 109 7.94 -8.05 10.12
N CYS A 110 7.13 -7.79 9.10
CA CYS A 110 5.78 -7.26 9.27
C CYS A 110 4.77 -7.93 8.33
N TRP A 111 3.53 -8.05 8.80
CA TRP A 111 2.41 -8.59 8.02
C TRP A 111 1.97 -7.68 6.87
N GLU A 112 2.53 -6.47 6.77
CA GLU A 112 2.19 -5.52 5.71
C GLU A 112 2.97 -5.78 4.42
N ILE A 113 4.05 -6.57 4.52
CA ILE A 113 4.81 -7.09 3.39
C ILE A 113 4.34 -8.53 3.16
N PRO A 114 3.85 -8.87 1.94
CA PRO A 114 3.48 -10.24 1.64
C PRO A 114 4.67 -11.17 1.86
N ASP A 115 4.49 -12.23 2.64
CA ASP A 115 5.49 -13.28 2.79
C ASP A 115 5.59 -14.08 1.49
N THR A 116 6.69 -13.90 0.78
CA THR A 116 7.01 -14.64 -0.43
C THR A 116 8.07 -15.71 -0.20
N SER A 117 8.56 -15.93 1.02
CA SER A 117 9.69 -16.83 1.29
C SER A 117 9.42 -18.29 0.91
N GLU A 118 8.16 -18.73 0.99
CA GLU A 118 7.73 -20.07 0.56
C GLU A 118 7.38 -20.15 -0.94
N ARG A 119 7.44 -19.01 -1.66
CA ARG A 119 7.14 -18.90 -3.07
C ARG A 119 8.43 -18.58 -3.84
N ASP A 120 8.64 -19.24 -4.97
CA ASP A 120 9.73 -18.87 -5.89
C ASP A 120 9.33 -17.61 -6.69
N TYR A 121 9.06 -16.52 -5.98
CA TYR A 121 8.51 -15.30 -6.53
C TYR A 121 8.85 -14.09 -5.66
N ASP A 122 9.51 -13.10 -6.25
CA ASP A 122 9.72 -11.80 -5.63
C ASP A 122 8.88 -10.73 -6.34
N PHE A 123 8.23 -9.87 -5.55
CA PHE A 123 7.54 -8.72 -6.12
C PHE A 123 8.56 -7.72 -6.68
N PRO A 124 8.34 -7.19 -7.90
CA PRO A 124 9.21 -6.17 -8.45
C PRO A 124 9.37 -4.94 -7.54
N GLU A 125 10.48 -4.22 -7.70
CA GLU A 125 10.81 -3.02 -6.92
C GLU A 125 9.80 -1.87 -7.08
N TRP A 126 9.00 -1.90 -8.14
CA TRP A 126 7.98 -0.91 -8.49
C TRP A 126 6.56 -1.30 -8.03
N VAL A 127 6.39 -2.47 -7.41
CA VAL A 127 5.11 -2.96 -6.89
C VAL A 127 5.06 -2.83 -5.37
N VAL A 128 3.99 -2.27 -4.82
CA VAL A 128 3.84 -2.01 -3.37
C VAL A 128 2.44 -2.34 -2.85
N ALA A 129 2.33 -2.86 -1.63
CA ALA A 129 1.05 -3.16 -1.01
C ALA A 129 0.38 -1.89 -0.46
N LEU A 130 -0.89 -1.66 -0.78
CA LEU A 130 -1.73 -0.64 -0.13
C LEU A 130 -2.53 -1.22 1.04
N THR A 131 -2.77 -2.53 1.01
CA THR A 131 -3.45 -3.27 2.07
C THR A 131 -2.73 -4.58 2.34
N TYR A 132 -2.97 -5.13 3.53
CA TYR A 132 -2.55 -6.48 3.86
C TYR A 132 -3.69 -7.30 4.44
N GLY A 133 -3.65 -8.59 4.13
CA GLY A 133 -4.60 -9.57 4.60
C GLY A 133 -4.04 -10.43 5.71
N LYS A 134 -4.85 -10.69 6.73
CA LYS A 134 -4.65 -11.84 7.64
C LYS A 134 -5.42 -13.05 7.08
N VAL A 135 -6.21 -13.74 7.90
CA VAL A 135 -6.86 -15.04 7.58
C VAL A 135 -7.52 -15.11 6.20
N HIS A 136 -8.40 -14.15 5.88
CA HIS A 136 -9.13 -14.08 4.60
C HIS A 136 -9.06 -12.69 3.96
N GLY A 137 -8.11 -11.88 4.41
CA GLY A 137 -7.94 -10.53 3.90
C GLY A 137 -7.27 -10.53 2.54
N GLN A 138 -7.28 -9.37 1.89
CA GLN A 138 -6.70 -9.20 0.57
C GLN A 138 -5.54 -8.22 0.60
N TYR A 139 -4.50 -8.57 -0.15
CA TYR A 139 -3.45 -7.64 -0.54
C TYR A 139 -3.88 -6.97 -1.83
N ILE A 140 -4.09 -5.65 -1.77
CA ILE A 140 -4.25 -4.82 -2.95
C ILE A 140 -2.87 -4.23 -3.23
N MET A 141 -2.32 -4.57 -4.39
CA MET A 141 -0.98 -4.16 -4.80
C MET A 141 -1.10 -3.06 -5.85
N LEU A 142 -0.31 -2.00 -5.68
CA LEU A 142 -0.14 -0.95 -6.66
C LEU A 142 1.13 -1.22 -7.46
N ASP A 143 0.97 -1.30 -8.77
CA ASP A 143 2.07 -1.28 -9.72
C ASP A 143 2.28 0.17 -10.20
N THR A 144 3.50 0.67 -10.05
CA THR A 144 3.88 2.04 -10.42
C THR A 144 4.42 2.19 -11.84
N THR A 145 4.65 1.09 -12.57
CA THR A 145 5.04 1.11 -13.99
C THR A 145 3.83 1.09 -14.92
N ASP A 146 2.70 0.53 -14.47
CA ASP A 146 1.48 0.36 -15.25
C ASP A 146 0.25 0.10 -14.35
N GLY A 147 -0.80 0.92 -14.51
CA GLY A 147 -1.91 1.04 -13.56
C GLY A 147 -2.59 -0.26 -13.11
N ILE A 148 -2.46 -0.56 -11.81
CA ILE A 148 -3.25 -1.46 -10.94
C ILE A 148 -3.32 -2.95 -11.36
N PHE A 149 -2.57 -3.80 -10.63
CA PHE A 149 -2.73 -5.26 -10.64
C PHE A 149 -3.66 -5.72 -9.51
N ASN A 150 -4.89 -6.13 -9.85
CA ASN A 150 -5.75 -6.88 -8.94
C ASN A 150 -5.50 -8.39 -9.13
N GLN A 151 -4.67 -9.01 -8.29
CA GLN A 151 -4.69 -10.48 -8.17
C GLN A 151 -5.56 -10.91 -6.97
N PRO A 152 -6.65 -11.66 -7.18
CA PRO A 152 -7.24 -12.43 -6.10
C PRO A 152 -6.28 -13.59 -5.77
N LEU A 153 -5.71 -13.59 -4.56
CA LEU A 153 -4.87 -14.69 -4.04
C LEU A 153 -5.67 -15.97 -3.74
N ALA A 154 -6.70 -16.29 -4.53
CA ALA A 154 -7.63 -17.39 -4.29
C ALA A 154 -7.35 -18.66 -5.09
N GLU A 155 -6.38 -18.70 -6.02
CA GLU A 155 -6.14 -19.89 -6.86
C GLU A 155 -4.72 -20.46 -6.77
N ALA A 156 -4.22 -20.69 -5.55
CA ALA A 156 -3.08 -21.59 -5.34
C ALA A 156 -3.42 -22.83 -4.47
N CYS A 157 -4.70 -23.02 -4.12
CA CYS A 157 -5.17 -24.24 -3.44
C CYS A 157 -6.13 -25.04 -4.34
N SER A 158 -5.61 -25.55 -5.45
CA SER A 158 -6.20 -26.71 -6.12
C SER A 158 -5.12 -27.43 -6.91
N LEU A 159 -4.46 -28.38 -6.26
CA LEU A 159 -3.99 -29.68 -6.79
C LEU A 159 -2.92 -30.27 -5.85
N ALA A 160 -3.38 -30.82 -4.73
CA ALA A 160 -2.75 -31.95 -4.06
C ALA A 160 -3.74 -32.50 -3.01
N VAL A 161 -4.70 -33.31 -3.47
CA VAL A 161 -5.02 -34.70 -3.05
C VAL A 161 -6.27 -35.12 -3.81
#